data_AF-A0A8T3MYY9-F1
#
_entry.id   AF-A0A8T3MYY9-F1
#
_cell.length_a   1.000
_cell.length_b   1.000
_cell.length_c   1.000
_cell.angle_alpha   90.00
_cell.angle_beta   90.00
_cell.angle_gamma   90.00
#
_symmetry.space_group_name_H-M   'P 1'
#
loop_
_entity.id
_entity.type
_entity.pdbx_description
1 polymer ?
#
loop_
_entity_poly.entity_id
_entity_poly.type
_entity_poly.pdbx_seq_one_letter_code
_entity_poly.pdbx_strand_id
1 'polypeptide(L)'
;MPVVLLPRSLIALFPGAERRYELDGATVDELLGALDGRVAGMRDRLVDAGPRLRPHINVYVDGERARLDTAVAPAATVHIIPAVSGGSTGPVLKRAASRPRRGFAVPTADIADSAGSRVRPAIRAAPTAEHSRSRHAASVRPTSGPTRSFPARPF
;
A
#
# COMPACT_ATOMS: atom_id res chain seq x y z
N MET A 1 -7.33 -18.36 -1.45
CA MET A 1 -6.14 -18.15 -0.62
C MET A 1 -5.30 -17.07 -1.29
N PRO A 2 -5.19 -15.88 -0.70
CA PRO A 2 -4.34 -14.82 -1.24
C PRO A 2 -2.88 -15.27 -1.38
N VAL A 3 -2.17 -14.67 -2.33
CA VAL A 3 -0.76 -14.96 -2.59
C VAL A 3 0.10 -13.83 -2.05
N VAL A 4 1.04 -14.10 -1.15
CA VAL A 4 2.00 -13.13 -0.62
C VAL A 4 3.35 -13.31 -1.30
N LEU A 5 3.90 -12.23 -1.85
CA LEU A 5 5.17 -12.21 -2.56
C LEU A 5 6.23 -11.43 -1.78
N LEU A 6 7.32 -12.13 -1.48
CA LEU A 6 8.46 -11.56 -0.76
C LEU A 6 9.53 -11.01 -1.70
N PRO A 7 10.13 -9.86 -1.35
CA PRO A 7 11.28 -9.32 -2.04
C PRO A 7 12.51 -10.16 -1.71
N ARG A 8 13.48 -10.23 -2.65
CA ARG A 8 14.73 -10.98 -2.42
C ARG A 8 15.51 -10.51 -1.20
N SER A 9 15.45 -9.23 -0.88
CA SER A 9 16.14 -8.65 0.28
C SER A 9 15.62 -9.21 1.60
N LEU A 10 14.33 -9.55 1.71
CA LEU A 10 13.80 -10.21 2.90
C LEU A 10 14.13 -11.70 2.90
N ILE A 11 13.99 -12.37 1.76
CA ILE A 11 14.31 -13.80 1.63
C ILE A 11 15.76 -14.07 2.05
N ALA A 12 16.71 -13.21 1.68
CA ALA A 12 18.11 -13.35 2.03
C ALA A 12 18.39 -13.29 3.55
N LEU A 13 17.48 -12.71 4.35
CA LEU A 13 17.62 -12.60 5.81
C LEU A 13 17.07 -13.82 6.56
N PHE A 14 16.25 -14.65 5.92
CA PHE A 14 15.56 -15.76 6.54
C PHE A 14 15.87 -17.08 5.80
N PRO A 15 16.74 -17.93 6.36
CA PRO A 15 17.04 -19.23 5.76
C PRO A 15 15.77 -20.08 5.57
N GLY A 16 15.60 -20.64 4.38
CA GLY A 16 14.41 -21.44 4.04
C GLY A 16 13.18 -20.64 3.64
N ALA A 17 13.25 -19.30 3.65
CA ALA A 17 12.14 -18.50 3.15
C ALA A 17 12.00 -18.62 1.62
N GLU A 18 10.76 -18.82 1.17
CA GLU A 18 10.39 -18.83 -0.23
C GLU A 18 9.95 -17.45 -0.73
N ARG A 19 9.86 -17.31 -2.06
CA ARG A 19 9.42 -16.06 -2.69
C ARG A 19 7.90 -15.87 -2.66
N ARG A 20 7.15 -16.97 -2.62
CA ARG A 20 5.70 -16.98 -2.77
C ARG A 20 5.11 -17.84 -1.66
N TYR A 21 4.10 -17.30 -0.99
CA TYR A 21 3.30 -18.04 -0.01
C TYR A 21 1.84 -17.92 -0.36
N GLU A 22 1.12 -19.03 -0.28
CA GLU A 22 -0.34 -19.05 -0.34
C GLU A 22 -0.83 -19.20 1.10
N LEU A 23 -1.52 -18.18 1.58
CA LEU A 23 -1.90 -18.03 2.98
C LEU A 23 -3.39 -17.74 3.06
N ASP A 24 -3.98 -18.04 4.21
CA ASP A 24 -5.34 -17.66 4.55
C ASP A 24 -5.33 -16.37 5.36
N GLY A 25 -6.28 -15.48 5.07
CA GLY A 25 -6.45 -14.20 5.75
C GLY A 25 -7.37 -13.27 4.97
N ALA A 26 -8.23 -12.56 5.67
CA ALA A 26 -9.16 -11.57 5.13
C ALA A 26 -8.57 -10.16 5.15
N THR A 27 -7.46 -9.94 5.88
CA THR A 27 -6.75 -8.65 5.96
C THR A 27 -5.26 -8.81 5.76
N VAL A 28 -4.58 -7.71 5.44
CA VAL A 28 -3.10 -7.71 5.35
C VAL A 28 -2.49 -8.12 6.69
N ASP A 29 -3.03 -7.65 7.83
CA ASP A 29 -2.52 -8.00 9.15
C ASP A 29 -2.56 -9.51 9.42
N GLU A 30 -3.68 -10.15 9.10
CA GLU A 30 -3.86 -11.60 9.24
C GLU A 30 -2.87 -12.36 8.34
N LEU A 31 -2.70 -11.93 7.08
CA LEU A 31 -1.76 -12.56 6.17
C LEU A 31 -0.30 -12.43 6.66
N LEU A 32 0.08 -11.29 7.25
CA LEU A 32 1.40 -11.13 7.84
C LEU A 32 1.58 -11.98 9.11
N GLY A 33 0.52 -12.20 9.88
CA GLY A 33 0.53 -13.15 11.00
C GLY A 33 0.68 -14.59 10.54
N ALA A 34 -0.07 -15.00 9.53
CA ALA A 34 0.04 -16.33 8.91
C ALA A 34 1.43 -16.56 8.30
N LEU A 35 2.01 -15.53 7.69
CA LEU A 35 3.37 -15.57 7.15
C LEU A 35 4.42 -15.80 8.25
N ASP A 36 4.26 -15.15 9.40
CA ASP A 36 5.16 -15.35 10.54
C ASP A 36 5.13 -16.78 11.08
N GLY A 37 3.96 -17.41 11.07
CA GLY A 37 3.82 -18.84 11.39
C GLY A 37 4.54 -19.77 10.41
N ARG A 38 4.83 -19.31 9.18
CA ARG A 38 5.66 -20.05 8.20
C ARG A 38 7.14 -19.70 8.30
N VAL A 39 7.45 -18.42 8.58
CA VAL A 39 8.81 -17.89 8.69
C VAL A 39 8.91 -17.08 9.96
N ALA A 40 9.37 -17.72 11.04
CA ALA A 40 9.43 -17.10 12.35
C ALA A 40 10.26 -15.81 12.34
N GLY A 41 9.69 -14.73 12.90
CA GLY A 41 10.33 -13.42 13.00
C GLY A 41 10.22 -12.56 11.74
N MET A 42 9.49 -13.02 10.71
CA MET A 42 9.22 -12.23 9.51
C MET A 42 8.35 -11.01 9.84
N ARG A 43 7.33 -11.17 10.69
CA ARG A 43 6.43 -10.07 11.06
C ARG A 43 7.17 -8.94 11.75
N ASP A 44 8.13 -9.24 12.61
CA ASP A 44 8.97 -8.24 13.30
C ASP A 44 9.81 -7.37 12.34
N ARG A 45 10.07 -7.85 11.12
CA ARG A 45 10.74 -7.06 10.07
C ARG A 45 9.79 -6.17 9.30
N LEU A 46 8.48 -6.44 9.35
CA LEU A 46 7.44 -5.80 8.52
C LEU A 46 6.55 -4.84 9.30
N VAL A 47 6.29 -5.14 10.57
CA VAL A 47 5.38 -4.43 11.47
C VAL A 47 6.21 -3.86 12.64
N ASP A 48 5.91 -2.65 13.09
CA ASP A 48 6.52 -2.08 14.30
C ASP A 48 5.84 -2.63 15.57
N ALA A 49 6.28 -2.19 16.76
CA ALA A 49 5.70 -2.63 18.05
C ALA A 49 4.20 -2.32 18.23
N GLY A 50 3.60 -1.49 17.35
CA GLY A 50 2.16 -1.24 17.30
C GLY A 50 1.54 -1.78 16.00
N PRO A 51 0.22 -1.60 15.77
CA PRO A 51 -0.46 -2.08 14.56
C PRO A 51 -0.17 -1.14 13.37
N ARG A 52 1.11 -1.02 12.99
CA ARG A 52 1.57 -0.20 11.86
C ARG A 52 2.71 -0.88 11.13
N LEU A 53 2.68 -0.79 9.80
CA LEU A 53 3.80 -1.16 8.95
C LEU A 53 5.01 -0.29 9.29
N ARG A 54 6.20 -0.89 9.27
CA ARG A 54 7.46 -0.15 9.45
C ARG A 54 7.61 0.89 8.32
N PRO A 55 8.20 2.07 8.58
CA PRO A 55 8.24 3.16 7.61
C PRO A 55 8.97 2.82 6.30
N HIS A 56 9.89 1.85 6.34
CA HIS A 56 10.62 1.37 5.16
C HIS A 56 9.98 0.17 4.48
N ILE A 57 8.74 -0.18 4.81
CA ILE A 57 8.01 -1.31 4.24
C ILE A 57 6.72 -0.79 3.64
N ASN A 58 6.53 -1.07 2.35
CA ASN A 58 5.28 -0.84 1.65
C ASN A 58 4.64 -2.18 1.32
N VAL A 59 3.33 -2.24 1.50
CA VAL A 59 2.51 -3.39 1.09
C VAL A 59 1.54 -2.94 0.02
N TYR A 60 1.37 -3.77 -1.01
CA TYR A 60 0.42 -3.53 -2.08
C TYR A 60 -0.47 -4.75 -2.25
N VAL A 61 -1.77 -4.53 -2.41
CA VAL A 61 -2.77 -5.56 -2.71
C VAL A 61 -3.25 -5.30 -4.12
N ASP A 62 -3.03 -6.26 -5.04
CA ASP A 62 -3.38 -6.15 -6.47
C ASP A 62 -2.85 -4.86 -7.16
N GLY A 63 -1.70 -4.36 -6.69
CA GLY A 63 -1.04 -3.17 -7.23
C GLY A 63 -1.37 -1.86 -6.49
N GLU A 64 -2.36 -1.86 -5.61
CA GLU A 64 -2.77 -0.69 -4.84
C GLU A 64 -2.14 -0.66 -3.45
N ARG A 65 -1.73 0.53 -2.98
CA ARG A 65 -1.05 0.67 -1.69
C ARG A 65 -2.00 0.34 -0.54
N ALA A 66 -1.58 -0.57 0.32
CA ALA A 66 -2.38 -1.09 1.42
C ALA A 66 -1.77 -0.79 2.79
N ARG A 67 -2.61 -0.88 3.82
CA ARG A 67 -2.28 -0.83 5.25
C ARG A 67 -2.62 -2.18 5.88
N LEU A 68 -2.30 -2.37 7.16
CA LEU A 68 -2.57 -3.62 7.88
C LEU A 68 -4.07 -3.96 7.93
N ASP A 69 -4.92 -2.94 8.11
CA ASP A 69 -6.38 -3.06 8.16
C ASP A 69 -7.04 -3.24 6.78
N THR A 70 -6.27 -3.20 5.69
CA THR A 70 -6.81 -3.35 4.34
C THR A 70 -7.31 -4.77 4.12
N ALA A 71 -8.57 -4.89 3.70
CA ALA A 71 -9.17 -6.17 3.34
C ALA A 71 -8.51 -6.77 2.09
N VAL A 72 -8.37 -8.09 2.08
CA VAL A 72 -7.72 -8.84 1.01
C VAL A 72 -8.68 -9.90 0.49
N ALA A 73 -8.94 -9.85 -0.83
CA ALA A 73 -9.81 -10.82 -1.46
C ALA A 73 -9.11 -12.19 -1.59
N PRO A 74 -9.85 -13.31 -1.60
CA PRO A 74 -9.24 -14.66 -1.63
C PRO A 74 -8.35 -14.96 -2.85
N ALA A 75 -8.46 -14.21 -3.94
CA ALA A 75 -7.65 -14.35 -5.15
C ALA A 75 -6.62 -13.23 -5.33
N ALA A 76 -6.50 -12.33 -4.34
CA ALA A 76 -5.62 -11.17 -4.43
C ALA A 76 -4.14 -11.56 -4.28
N THR A 77 -3.28 -10.74 -4.88
CA THR A 77 -1.83 -10.85 -4.76
C THR A 77 -1.28 -9.68 -3.92
N VAL A 78 -0.62 -10.02 -2.82
CA VAL A 78 -0.01 -9.09 -1.89
C VAL A 78 1.50 -9.01 -2.15
N HIS A 79 2.01 -7.81 -2.42
CA HIS A 79 3.43 -7.56 -2.63
C HIS A 79 4.03 -6.80 -1.45
N ILE A 80 5.12 -7.31 -0.89
CA ILE A 80 5.92 -6.62 0.11
C ILE A 80 7.13 -5.98 -0.58
N ILE A 81 7.25 -4.66 -0.47
CA ILE A 81 8.28 -3.88 -1.15
C ILE A 81 9.00 -3.00 -0.11
N PRO A 82 10.29 -3.26 0.16
CA PRO A 82 11.09 -2.38 0.98
C PRO A 82 11.27 -1.05 0.26
N ALA A 83 11.11 0.06 0.97
CA ALA A 83 11.41 1.39 0.48
C ALA A 83 12.94 1.59 0.45
N VAL A 84 13.60 0.97 -0.52
CA VAL A 84 15.00 1.23 -0.83
C VAL A 84 15.06 2.22 -1.99
N SER A 85 15.78 3.34 -1.82
CA SER A 85 16.25 4.11 -2.97
C SER A 85 17.09 3.17 -3.84
N GLY A 86 16.75 3.05 -5.12
CA GLY A 86 17.16 1.94 -5.98
C GLY A 86 18.65 1.62 -5.98
N GLY A 87 18.98 0.35 -5.77
CA GLY A 87 20.30 -0.21 -6.03
C GLY A 87 20.33 -0.85 -7.41
N SER A 88 20.86 -0.14 -8.40
CA SER A 88 21.19 -0.68 -9.72
C SER A 88 22.42 -1.58 -9.62
N THR A 89 22.27 -2.85 -9.26
CA THR A 89 23.32 -3.86 -9.52
C THR A 89 22.71 -5.25 -9.65
N GLY A 90 21.97 -5.47 -10.73
CA GLY A 90 21.87 -6.78 -11.36
C GLY A 90 22.47 -6.66 -12.75
N PRO A 91 23.18 -7.67 -13.29
CA PRO A 91 23.60 -7.62 -14.67
C PRO A 91 22.36 -7.46 -15.55
N VAL A 92 22.28 -6.35 -16.28
CA VAL A 92 21.31 -6.20 -17.37
C VAL A 92 21.68 -7.26 -18.39
N LEU A 93 20.98 -8.40 -18.36
CA LEU A 93 20.97 -9.34 -19.45
C LEU A 93 20.51 -8.56 -20.68
N LYS A 94 21.45 -8.17 -21.54
CA LYS A 94 21.15 -7.65 -22.87
C LYS A 94 20.23 -8.68 -23.52
N ARG A 95 18.95 -8.33 -23.73
CA ARG A 95 18.05 -9.12 -24.58
C ARG A 95 18.76 -9.27 -25.91
N ALA A 96 19.21 -10.49 -26.22
CA ALA A 96 19.61 -10.86 -27.56
C ALA A 96 18.43 -10.53 -28.47
N ALA A 97 18.70 -9.72 -29.50
CA ALA A 97 17.74 -9.33 -30.49
C ALA A 97 17.08 -10.57 -31.09
N SER A 98 15.82 -10.82 -30.73
CA SER A 98 14.98 -11.77 -31.43
C SER A 98 14.74 -11.24 -32.83
N ARG A 99 15.25 -11.98 -33.82
CA ARG A 99 15.02 -11.84 -35.27
C ARG A 99 13.63 -11.26 -35.60
N PRO A 100 13.51 -10.27 -36.50
CA PRO A 100 12.21 -9.81 -36.95
C PRO A 100 11.54 -10.91 -37.77
N ARG A 101 10.39 -11.39 -37.29
CA ARG A 101 9.46 -12.18 -38.11
C ARG A 101 8.75 -11.23 -39.08
N ARG A 102 8.69 -11.68 -40.32
CA ARG A 102 8.20 -10.98 -41.51
C ARG A 102 6.77 -10.47 -41.33
N GLY A 103 6.56 -9.26 -41.86
CA GLY A 103 5.38 -8.91 -42.64
C GLY A 103 4.12 -8.58 -41.83
N PHE A 104 3.94 -7.30 -41.52
CA PHE A 104 2.62 -6.70 -41.62
C PHE A 104 2.75 -5.35 -42.32
N ALA A 105 1.93 -5.19 -43.36
CA ALA A 105 1.96 -4.09 -44.32
C ALA A 105 1.54 -2.76 -43.69
N VAL A 106 2.22 -1.69 -44.11
CA VAL A 106 1.82 -0.30 -43.91
C VAL A 106 0.89 0.13 -45.05
N PRO A 107 -0.28 0.73 -44.77
CA PRO A 107 -0.86 1.72 -45.67
C PRO A 107 -0.30 3.10 -45.29
N THR A 108 0.49 3.68 -46.20
CA THR A 108 0.85 5.10 -46.21
C THR A 108 -0.34 5.89 -46.76
N ALA A 109 -0.87 6.82 -45.97
CA ALA A 109 -1.70 7.92 -46.45
C ALA A 109 -1.39 9.19 -45.66
N ASP A 110 -0.79 10.12 -46.39
CA ASP A 110 -0.78 11.58 -46.27
C ASP A 110 -1.28 12.24 -44.99
N ILE A 111 -0.37 12.97 -44.32
CA ILE A 111 -0.74 14.23 -43.66
C ILE A 111 0.29 15.28 -44.05
N ALA A 112 -0.12 16.10 -45.02
CA ALA A 112 0.49 17.38 -45.33
C ALA A 112 0.13 18.43 -44.28
N ASP A 113 1.13 19.23 -43.95
CA ASP A 113 1.13 20.67 -43.65
C ASP A 113 -0.22 21.37 -43.43
N SER A 114 -0.38 22.04 -42.28
CA SER A 114 -0.88 23.42 -42.24
C SER A 114 -0.70 24.06 -40.86
N ALA A 115 0.04 25.17 -40.88
CA ALA A 115 0.11 26.20 -39.84
C ALA A 115 -1.27 26.81 -39.51
N GLY A 116 -1.43 27.37 -38.31
CA GLY A 116 -2.47 28.38 -38.08
C GLY A 116 -3.00 28.56 -36.66
N SER A 117 -2.52 29.64 -36.02
CA SER A 117 -3.31 30.61 -35.25
C SER A 117 -4.05 30.20 -33.95
N ARG A 118 -3.52 30.74 -32.85
CA ARG A 118 -4.20 31.54 -31.79
C ARG A 118 -5.73 31.51 -31.77
N VAL A 119 -6.31 31.17 -30.60
CA VAL A 119 -7.36 31.97 -29.91
C VAL A 119 -7.30 31.69 -28.40
N ARG A 120 -7.23 32.76 -27.59
CA ARG A 120 -7.53 32.80 -26.14
C ARG A 120 -9.05 32.97 -25.96
N PRO A 121 -9.64 32.47 -24.87
CA PRO A 121 -10.09 33.38 -23.81
C PRO A 121 -9.77 32.77 -22.42
N ALA A 122 -9.35 33.48 -21.36
CA ALA A 122 -9.79 34.71 -20.72
C ALA A 122 -11.15 34.59 -19.97
N ILE A 123 -11.03 34.70 -18.63
CA ILE A 123 -12.00 35.22 -17.63
C ILE A 123 -13.20 34.27 -17.33
N ARG A 124 -13.47 33.83 -16.09
CA ARG A 124 -13.88 34.66 -14.94
C ARG A 124 -13.96 33.89 -13.61
N ALA A 125 -13.76 34.66 -12.55
CA ALA A 125 -13.63 34.32 -11.14
C ALA A 125 -14.90 33.78 -10.43
N ALA A 126 -14.63 33.22 -9.24
CA ALA A 126 -15.55 32.78 -8.19
C ALA A 126 -16.61 33.82 -7.77
N PRO A 127 -17.63 33.37 -7.00
CA PRO A 127 -17.64 33.85 -5.62
C PRO A 127 -17.99 32.80 -4.55
N THR A 128 -17.56 33.20 -3.36
CA THR A 128 -17.73 32.71 -1.98
C THR A 128 -19.17 32.71 -1.47
N ALA A 129 -19.52 31.74 -0.62
CA ALA A 129 -20.51 31.81 0.48
C ALA A 129 -20.31 30.51 1.30
N GLU A 130 -19.81 30.46 2.53
CA GLU A 130 -20.05 31.20 3.78
C GLU A 130 -21.46 31.02 4.39
N HIS A 131 -21.45 30.45 5.60
CA HIS A 131 -22.42 30.55 6.70
C HIS A 131 -23.76 29.79 6.63
N SER A 132 -23.84 28.70 7.41
CA SER A 132 -24.93 28.61 8.40
C SER A 132 -24.39 28.11 9.74
N ARG A 133 -24.50 29.00 10.74
CA ARG A 133 -24.29 28.75 12.16
C ARG A 133 -25.48 27.95 12.68
N SER A 134 -25.23 26.91 13.46
CA SER A 134 -26.11 26.58 14.58
C SER A 134 -25.26 26.49 15.84
N ARG A 135 -25.35 27.55 16.63
CA ARG A 135 -25.03 27.54 18.05
C ARG A 135 -26.12 26.72 18.73
N HIS A 136 -25.76 25.83 19.66
CA HIS A 136 -26.37 25.82 20.99
C HIS A 136 -25.33 25.30 21.98
N ALA A 137 -24.90 26.22 22.84
CA ALA A 137 -24.16 25.94 24.05
C ALA A 137 -25.16 25.53 25.14
N ALA A 138 -24.82 24.52 25.91
CA ALA A 138 -25.26 24.43 27.30
C ALA A 138 -24.19 23.65 28.07
N SER A 139 -23.40 24.39 28.85
CA SER A 139 -22.54 23.85 29.88
C SER A 139 -23.39 23.25 30.99
N VAL A 140 -23.03 22.08 31.51
CA VAL A 140 -23.14 21.79 32.95
C VAL A 140 -21.90 21.01 33.37
N ARG A 141 -21.21 21.57 34.36
CA ARG A 141 -20.01 21.07 35.05
C ARG A 141 -20.40 20.06 36.16
N PRO A 142 -19.44 19.42 36.84
CA PRO A 142 -19.56 18.05 37.34
C PRO A 142 -20.19 17.99 38.74
N THR A 143 -20.82 16.85 39.04
CA THR A 143 -21.13 16.45 40.41
C THR A 143 -20.38 15.18 40.79
N SER A 144 -19.73 15.31 41.94
CA SER A 144 -18.91 14.37 42.68
C SER A 144 -19.69 13.24 43.35
N GLY A 145 -19.06 12.06 43.45
CA GLY A 145 -19.17 11.15 44.60
C GLY A 145 -19.60 9.70 44.27
N PRO A 146 -19.36 8.72 45.15
CA PRO A 146 -18.22 8.55 46.06
C PRO A 146 -17.50 7.19 45.89
N THR A 147 -16.30 7.18 46.46
CA THR A 147 -15.41 6.07 46.83
C THR A 147 -16.11 4.77 47.22
N ARG A 148 -15.72 3.66 46.59
CA ARG A 148 -15.75 2.33 47.21
C ARG A 148 -14.33 1.78 47.26
N SER A 149 -13.71 1.94 48.42
CA SER A 149 -12.66 1.06 48.91
C SER A 149 -13.28 -0.32 49.18
N PHE A 150 -12.51 -1.39 48.95
CA PHE A 150 -12.55 -2.65 49.69
C PHE A 150 -11.36 -3.54 49.23
N PRO A 151 -10.89 -4.50 50.03
CA PRO A 151 -9.56 -4.41 50.61
C PRO A 151 -8.61 -5.49 50.07
N ALA A 152 -7.32 -5.25 50.32
CA ALA A 152 -6.26 -6.24 50.19
C ALA A 152 -6.60 -7.52 50.99
N ARG A 153 -6.33 -8.67 50.37
CA ARG A 153 -6.20 -9.97 51.05
C ARG A 153 -4.73 -10.38 50.99
N PRO A 154 -4.11 -10.77 52.12
CA PRO A 154 -2.90 -11.57 52.09
C PRO A 154 -3.23 -13.06 52.25
N PHE A 155 -2.52 -13.91 51.52
CA PHE A 155 -1.91 -15.15 52.00
C PHE A 155 -0.73 -15.47 51.09
#